data_AF-A0A956PTH9-F1
#
_entry.id   AF-A0A956PTH9-F1
#
_cell.length_a   1.000
_cell.length_b   1.000
_cell.length_c   1.000
_cell.angle_alpha   90.00
_cell.angle_beta   90.00
_cell.angle_gamma   90.00
#
_symmetry.space_group_name_H-M   'P 1'
#
loop_
_entity.id
_entity.type
_entity.pdbx_description
1 polymer ?
#
loop_
_entity_poly.entity_id
_entity_poly.type
_entity_poly.pdbx_seq_one_letter_code
_entity_poly.pdbx_strand_id
1 'polypeptide(L)' 'FNDVLRHAGKHGLLSLDEVERWLSYRANRNTTAHDYGEGFANQTLTLLPEFVSDARALAKTLESLPDA' A
#
# COMPACT_ATOMS: atom_id res chain seq x y z
N PHE A 1 -1.13 -12.82 -1.06
CA PHE A 1 -1.11 -11.39 -1.42
C PHE A 1 0.00 -10.62 -0.71
N ASN A 2 0.22 -10.80 0.60
CA ASN A 2 1.41 -10.21 1.27
C ASN A 2 2.71 -10.64 0.59
N ASP A 3 2.79 -11.86 0.07
CA ASP A 3 3.96 -12.32 -0.66
C ASP A 3 4.20 -11.57 -1.97
N VAL A 4 3.16 -11.07 -2.64
CA VAL A 4 3.31 -10.21 -3.83
C VAL A 4 4.06 -8.93 -3.46
N LEU A 5 3.70 -8.32 -2.33
CA LEU A 5 4.39 -7.12 -1.82
C LEU A 5 5.83 -7.43 -1.40
N ARG A 6 6.08 -8.59 -0.78
CA ARG A 6 7.43 -9.04 -0.43
C ARG A 6 8.29 -9.31 -1.68
N HIS A 7 7.69 -9.86 -2.73
CA HIS A 7 8.37 -10.06 -4.01
C HIS A 7 8.65 -8.72 -4.69
N ALA A 8 7.72 -7.77 -4.66
CA ALA A 8 7.98 -6.40 -5.14
C ALA A 8 9.19 -5.78 -4.42
N GLY A 9 9.31 -5.97 -3.10
CA GLY A 9 10.51 -5.59 -2.34
C GLY A 9 11.77 -6.32 -2.80
N LYS A 10 11.70 -7.65 -2.88
CA LYS A 10 12.83 -8.52 -3.28
C LYS A 10 13.39 -8.17 -4.66
N HIS A 11 12.53 -7.73 -5.58
CA HIS A 11 12.90 -7.39 -6.95
C HIS A 11 13.17 -5.89 -7.15
N GLY A 12 13.19 -5.10 -6.07
CA GLY A 12 13.53 -3.67 -6.11
C GLY A 12 12.43 -2.77 -6.70
N LEU A 13 11.21 -3.29 -6.89
CA LEU A 13 10.06 -2.50 -7.29
C LEU A 13 9.59 -1.59 -6.14
N LEU A 14 9.77 -2.05 -4.89
CA LEU A 14 9.51 -1.29 -3.67
C LEU A 14 10.77 -1.36 -2.78
N SER A 15 11.06 -0.28 -2.07
CA SER A 15 11.98 -0.29 -0.93
C SER A 15 11.38 -1.07 0.25
N LEU A 16 12.20 -1.42 1.23
CA LEU A 16 11.72 -2.12 2.43
C LEU A 16 10.66 -1.31 3.18
N ASP A 17 10.89 -0.01 3.35
CA ASP A 17 9.97 0.91 4.01
C ASP A 17 8.63 0.99 3.26
N GLU A 18 8.67 1.03 1.93
CA GLU A 18 7.45 0.98 1.12
C GLU A 18 6.70 -0.34 1.31
N VAL A 19 7.39 -1.48 1.34
CA VAL A 19 6.74 -2.78 1.59
C VAL A 19 5.99 -2.79 2.92
N GLU A 20 6.58 -2.25 3.98
CA GLU A 20 5.93 -2.15 5.30
C GLU A 20 4.68 -1.26 5.27
N ARG A 21 4.74 -0.11 4.57
CA ARG A 21 3.58 0.75 4.36
C ARG A 21 2.47 0.05 3.57
N TRP A 22 2.79 -0.62 2.47
CA TRP A 22 1.83 -1.37 1.67
C TRP A 22 1.16 -2.53 2.44
N LEU A 23 1.91 -3.21 3.32
CA LEU A 23 1.35 -4.22 4.22
C LEU A 23 0.37 -3.59 5.22
N SER A 24 0.69 -2.41 5.75
CA SER A 24 -0.16 -1.66 6.66
C SER A 24 -1.45 -1.16 6.00
N TYR A 25 -1.36 -0.60 4.78
CA TYR A 25 -2.54 -0.20 4.00
C TYR A 25 -3.46 -1.39 3.72
N ARG A 26 -2.89 -2.55 3.38
CA ARG A 26 -3.69 -3.77 3.15
C ARG A 26 -4.35 -4.27 4.42
N ALA A 27 -3.65 -4.26 5.55
CA ALA A 27 -4.22 -4.64 6.84
C ALA A 27 -5.42 -3.74 7.18
N ASN A 28 -5.26 -2.43 7.05
CA ASN A 28 -6.34 -1.46 7.24
C ASN A 28 -7.52 -1.68 6.27
N ARG A 29 -7.26 -1.95 4.99
CA ARG A 29 -8.30 -2.28 3.99
C ARG A 29 -9.05 -3.59 4.27
N ASN A 30 -8.47 -4.53 5.02
CA ASN A 30 -9.18 -5.75 5.41
C ASN A 30 -10.10 -5.54 6.62
N THR A 31 -9.79 -4.55 7.46
CA THR A 31 -10.59 -4.19 8.64
C THR A 31 -11.69 -3.17 8.32
N THR A 32 -11.58 -2.37 7.25
CA THR A 32 -12.63 -1.43 6.80
C THR A 32 -13.98 -2.08 6.48
N ALA A 33 -13.99 -3.38 6.15
CA ALA A 33 -15.23 -4.12 5.89
C ALA A 33 -15.89 -4.70 7.15
N HIS A 34 -15.19 -4.69 8.30
CA HIS A 34 -15.64 -5.33 9.52
C HIS A 34 -15.95 -4.34 10.66
N ASP A 35 -15.35 -3.15 10.66
CA ASP A 35 -15.48 -2.19 11.77
C ASP A 35 -15.97 -0.82 11.28
N TYR A 36 -17.28 -0.59 11.39
CA TYR A 36 -17.96 0.65 10.96
C TYR A 36 -17.96 1.73 12.06
N GLY A 37 -17.04 1.66 13.03
CA GLY A 37 -16.91 2.66 14.09
C GLY A 37 -16.23 3.95 13.62
N GLU A 38 -16.69 5.11 14.09
CA GLU A 38 -16.13 6.44 13.78
C GLU A 38 -14.61 6.53 14.07
N GLY A 39 -14.14 5.87 15.14
CA GLY A 39 -12.72 5.80 15.48
C GLY A 39 -11.87 5.09 14.41
N PHE A 40 -12.42 4.05 13.80
CA PHE A 40 -11.75 3.32 12.72
C PHE A 40 -11.72 4.13 11.41
N ALA A 41 -12.80 4.87 11.12
CA ALA A 41 -12.84 5.79 9.99
C ALA A 41 -11.79 6.91 10.13
N ASN A 42 -11.67 7.50 11.33
CA ASN A 42 -10.68 8.55 11.61
C ASN A 42 -9.24 8.03 11.50
N GLN A 43 -8.96 6.82 11.99
CA GLN A 43 -7.64 6.20 11.82
C GLN A 43 -7.32 5.94 10.34
N THR A 44 -8.29 5.41 9.59
CA THR A 44 -8.12 5.17 8.15
C THR A 44 -7.84 6.46 7.38
N LEU A 45 -8.52 7.56 7.72
CA LEU A 45 -8.31 8.88 7.11
C LEU A 45 -6.87 9.37 7.24
N THR A 46 -6.19 9.06 8.36
CA THR A 46 -4.78 9.46 8.55
C THR A 46 -3.81 8.79 7.58
N LEU A 47 -4.15 7.59 7.08
CA LEU A 47 -3.31 6.83 6.15
C LEU A 47 -3.48 7.28 4.69
N LEU A 48 -4.61 7.92 4.34
CA LEU A 48 -4.96 8.23 2.96
C LEU A 48 -3.97 9.16 2.24
N PRO A 49 -3.45 10.25 2.83
CA PRO A 49 -2.52 11.13 2.12
C PRO A 49 -1.24 10.41 1.68
N GLU A 50 -0.66 9.60 2.57
CA GLU A 50 0.55 8.84 2.28
C GLU A 50 0.27 7.71 1.28
N PHE A 51 -0.84 6.99 1.47
CA PHE A 51 -1.29 5.97 0.53
C PHE A 51 -1.45 6.51 -0.90
N VAL A 52 -2.07 7.68 -1.07
CA VAL A 52 -2.26 8.29 -2.40
C VAL A 52 -0.91 8.66 -3.03
N SER A 53 0.04 9.15 -2.23
CA SER A 53 1.40 9.45 -2.70
C SER A 53 2.13 8.18 -3.15
N ASP A 54 2.17 7.16 -2.30
CA ASP A 54 2.80 5.86 -2.59
C ASP A 54 2.16 5.18 -3.82
N ALA A 55 0.83 5.24 -3.95
CA ALA A 55 0.12 4.68 -5.10
C ALA A 55 0.49 5.37 -6.42
N ARG A 56 0.63 6.71 -6.41
CA ARG A 56 1.07 7.47 -7.59
C ARG A 56 2.53 7.18 -7.94
N ALA A 57 3.40 7.08 -6.93
CA ALA A 57 4.80 6.73 -7.14
C ALA A 57 4.93 5.33 -7.75
N LEU A 58 4.23 4.34 -7.20
CA LEU A 58 4.23 2.98 -7.73
C LEU A 58 3.68 2.92 -9.16
N ALA A 59 2.58 3.62 -9.45
CA ALA A 59 2.03 3.68 -10.82
C ALA A 59 3.07 4.20 -11.82
N LYS A 60 3.76 5.30 -11.48
CA LYS A 60 4.83 5.87 -12.31
C LYS A 60 5.99 4.89 -12.51
N THR A 61 6.39 4.17 -11.47
CA THR A 61 7.45 3.15 -11.59
C THR A 61 7.01 2.04 -12.55
N LEU A 62 5.79 1.54 -12.42
CA LEU A 62 5.24 0.49 -13.29
C LEU A 62 5.13 0.94 -14.75
N GLU A 63 4.70 2.18 -15.01
CA GLU A 63 4.64 2.77 -16.36
C GLU A 63 6.02 2.91 -17.02
N SER A 64 7.08 3.03 -16.21
CA SER A 64 8.46 3.13 -16.71
C SER A 64 9.11 1.78 -17.02
N LEU A 65 8.47 0.67 -16.63
CA LEU A 65 8.98 -0.67 -16.93
C LEU A 65 8.71 -1.00 -18.41
N PRO A 66 9.66 -1.62 -19.10
CA PRO A 66 9.42 -2.12 -20.45
C PRO A 66 8.39 -3.26 -20.41
N ASP A 67 7.57 -3.36 -21.47
CA ASP A 67 6.71 -4.53 -21.68
C ASP A 67 7.58 -5.80 -21.74
N ALA A 68 7.14 -6.83 -21.03
CA ALA A 68 7.84 -8.11 -20.88
C ALA A 68 7.68 -9.04 -22.10
#